data_AF-A0AA36JMG9-F1
#
_entry.id   AF-A0AA36JMG9-F1
#
_cell.length_a   1.000
_cell.length_b   1.000
_cell.length_c   1.000
_cell.angle_alpha   90.00
_cell.angle_beta   90.00
_cell.angle_gamma   90.00
#
_symmetry.space_group_name_H-M   'P 1'
#
loop_
_entity.id
_entity.type
_entity.pdbx_description
1 polymer ?
#
loop_
_entity_poly.entity_id
_entity_poly.type
_entity_poly.pdbx_seq_one_letter_code
_entity_poly.pdbx_strand_id
1 'polypeptide(L)'
;MTTKAGTPFYVAPQVLEGKYDQAADLWSCGVIMYVLLCGYPPFWGDTDKKVLQKVSKGSFSFNRDDWKNVSEDAKTLIRNLLKYSPKERITAEQALNDEWVREHAPRATNVSIGTGLVDNLRGFRSQPPRCFKLVEW
;
A
#
# COMPACT_ATOMS: atom_id res chain seq x y z
N MET A 1 -20.63 -0.94 20.68
CA MET A 1 -20.52 -1.78 19.47
C MET A 1 -19.36 -1.24 18.65
N THR A 2 -18.19 -1.89 18.71
CA THR A 2 -16.98 -1.49 17.99
C THR A 2 -16.77 -2.44 16.83
N THR A 3 -17.40 -2.16 15.69
CA THR A 3 -17.18 -2.91 14.47
C THR A 3 -15.78 -2.55 13.95
N LYS A 4 -14.79 -3.40 14.20
CA LYS A 4 -13.47 -3.29 13.56
C LYS A 4 -13.60 -3.70 12.09
N ALA A 5 -14.20 -2.81 11.29
CA ALA A 5 -14.31 -2.99 9.85
C ALA A 5 -13.00 -2.57 9.18
N GLY A 6 -12.37 -3.49 8.45
CA GLY A 6 -11.21 -3.20 7.63
C GLY A 6 -10.78 -4.45 6.87
N THR A 7 -10.46 -4.29 5.59
CA THR A 7 -9.81 -5.35 4.81
C THR A 7 -8.35 -5.40 5.26
N PRO A 8 -7.86 -6.49 5.89
CA PRO A 8 -6.62 -6.52 6.67
C PRO A 8 -5.36 -6.09 5.90
N PHE A 9 -5.41 -6.11 4.58
CA PHE A 9 -4.34 -5.67 3.68
C PHE A 9 -4.13 -4.15 3.65
N TYR A 10 -5.14 -3.35 3.98
CA TYR A 10 -5.11 -1.89 3.91
C TYR A 10 -5.09 -1.22 5.29
N VAL A 11 -5.27 -2.00 6.36
CA VAL A 11 -5.40 -1.48 7.72
C VAL A 11 -4.04 -1.05 8.25
N ALA A 12 -3.94 0.19 8.73
CA ALA A 12 -2.75 0.71 9.37
C ALA A 12 -2.52 0.03 10.74
N PRO A 13 -1.26 -0.16 11.19
CA PRO A 13 -0.96 -0.87 12.42
C PRO A 13 -1.66 -0.27 13.65
N GLN A 14 -1.81 1.06 13.73
CA GLN A 14 -2.48 1.73 14.84
C GLN A 14 -3.99 1.43 14.95
N VAL A 15 -4.64 1.07 13.84
CA VAL A 15 -6.07 0.76 13.81
C VAL A 15 -6.33 -0.58 14.53
N LEU A 16 -5.33 -1.48 14.55
CA LEU A 16 -5.39 -2.72 15.32
C LEU A 16 -5.44 -2.44 16.83
N GLU A 17 -4.81 -1.34 17.26
CA GLU A 17 -4.80 -0.83 18.64
C GLU A 17 -6.05 0.01 18.99
N GLY A 18 -7.00 0.16 18.05
CA GLY A 18 -8.26 0.89 18.26
C GLY A 18 -8.15 2.41 18.16
N LYS A 19 -7.02 2.94 17.67
CA LYS A 19 -6.82 4.38 17.43
C LYS A 19 -6.90 4.65 15.92
N TYR A 20 -7.94 5.37 15.51
CA TYR A 20 -8.13 5.81 14.14
C TYR A 20 -7.77 7.30 14.02
N ASP A 21 -6.96 7.63 13.02
CA ASP A 21 -6.55 8.99 12.70
C ASP A 21 -6.45 9.18 11.17
N GLN A 22 -6.33 10.42 10.71
CA GLN A 22 -6.15 10.74 9.28
C GLN A 22 -4.89 10.07 8.69
N ALA A 23 -3.90 9.76 9.53
CA ALA A 23 -2.72 9.04 9.10
C ALA A 23 -3.06 7.60 8.66
N ALA A 24 -4.10 6.97 9.21
CA ALA A 24 -4.56 5.64 8.78
C ALA A 24 -4.99 5.61 7.31
N ASP A 25 -5.63 6.68 6.82
CA ASP A 25 -6.00 6.82 5.41
C ASP A 25 -4.75 6.88 4.52
N LEU A 26 -3.69 7.56 4.97
CA LEU A 26 -2.47 7.67 4.18
C LEU A 26 -1.68 6.37 4.09
N TRP A 27 -1.78 5.51 5.11
CA TRP A 27 -1.27 4.15 5.02
C TRP A 27 -2.01 3.38 3.92
N SER A 28 -3.34 3.47 3.90
CA SER A 28 -4.17 2.84 2.85
C SER A 28 -3.79 3.36 1.46
N CYS A 29 -3.56 4.67 1.31
CA CYS A 29 -3.06 5.26 0.07
C CYS A 29 -1.70 4.70 -0.34
N GLY A 30 -0.76 4.52 0.60
CA GLY A 30 0.54 3.90 0.33
C GLY A 30 0.42 2.45 -0.14
N VAL A 31 -0.49 1.67 0.45
CA VAL A 31 -0.78 0.29 0.02
C VAL A 31 -1.36 0.29 -1.40
N ILE A 32 -2.33 1.17 -1.69
CA ILE A 32 -2.94 1.28 -3.02
C ILE A 32 -1.91 1.68 -4.05
N MET A 33 -1.09 2.71 -3.76
CA MET A 33 -0.01 3.15 -4.64
C MET A 33 0.97 2.02 -4.96
N TYR A 34 1.35 1.23 -3.95
CA TYR A 34 2.21 0.07 -4.15
C TYR A 34 1.58 -0.95 -5.12
N VAL A 35 0.30 -1.29 -4.92
CA VAL A 35 -0.45 -2.22 -5.80
C VAL A 35 -0.56 -1.67 -7.22
N LEU A 36 -0.79 -0.37 -7.40
CA LEU A 36 -0.90 0.24 -8.73
C LEU A 36 0.42 0.17 -9.51
N LEU A 37 1.57 0.18 -8.84
CA LEU A 37 2.88 0.19 -9.49
C LEU A 37 3.44 -1.22 -9.79
N CYS A 38 3.07 -2.25 -9.04
CA CYS A 38 3.62 -3.61 -9.22
C CYS A 38 2.57 -4.73 -9.34
N GLY A 39 1.31 -4.46 -9.01
CA GLY A 39 0.19 -5.38 -9.19
C GLY A 39 -0.05 -6.36 -8.03
N TYR A 40 0.69 -6.24 -6.92
CA TYR A 40 0.52 -7.07 -5.73
C TYR A 40 0.65 -6.23 -4.44
N PRO A 41 0.06 -6.63 -3.30
CA PRO A 41 0.12 -5.84 -2.08
C PRO A 41 1.49 -5.94 -1.39
N PRO A 42 1.93 -4.88 -0.69
CA PRO A 42 3.21 -4.85 0.02
C PRO A 42 3.28 -5.87 1.17
N PHE A 43 2.13 -6.22 1.75
CA PHE A 43 2.02 -7.17 2.86
C PHE A 43 1.16 -8.37 2.44
N TRP A 44 1.81 -9.41 1.93
CA TRP A 44 1.15 -10.67 1.56
C TRP A 44 1.42 -11.80 2.57
N GLY A 45 0.44 -12.66 2.81
CA GLY A 45 0.60 -13.86 3.63
C GLY A 45 -0.60 -14.81 3.53
N ASP A 46 -0.38 -16.10 3.78
CA ASP A 46 -1.40 -17.15 3.60
C ASP A 46 -2.56 -17.06 4.61
N THR A 47 -2.38 -16.29 5.68
CA THR A 47 -3.34 -16.13 6.78
C THR A 47 -3.34 -14.68 7.23
N ASP A 48 -4.50 -14.16 7.64
CA ASP A 48 -4.65 -12.80 8.15
C ASP A 48 -3.65 -12.51 9.28
N LYS A 49 -3.41 -13.47 10.17
CA LYS A 49 -2.42 -13.34 11.25
C LYS A 49 -1.00 -13.05 10.73
N LYS A 50 -0.57 -13.71 9.65
CA LYS A 50 0.73 -13.45 9.01
C LYS A 50 0.76 -12.08 8.35
N VAL A 51 -0.35 -11.66 7.72
CA VAL A 51 -0.48 -10.33 7.11
C VAL A 51 -0.37 -9.25 8.19
N LEU A 52 -1.14 -9.38 9.27
CA LEU A 52 -1.11 -8.47 10.42
C LEU A 52 0.26 -8.42 11.09
N GLN A 53 0.97 -9.54 11.19
CA GLN A 53 2.35 -9.56 11.70
C GLN A 53 3.32 -8.79 10.80
N LYS A 54 3.17 -8.85 9.48
CA LYS A 54 4.01 -8.08 8.54
C LYS A 54 3.67 -6.58 8.59
N VAL A 55 2.38 -6.25 8.64
CA VAL A 55 1.88 -4.87 8.84
C VAL A 55 2.40 -4.30 10.17
N SER A 56 2.32 -5.08 11.25
CA SER A 56 2.82 -4.70 12.58
C SER A 56 4.35 -4.53 12.63
N LYS A 57 5.09 -5.12 11.69
CA LYS A 57 6.54 -4.88 11.54
C LYS A 57 6.85 -3.71 10.63
N GLY A 58 5.87 -3.23 9.84
CA GLY A 58 6.07 -2.20 8.82
C GLY A 58 7.10 -2.57 7.75
N SER A 59 7.44 -3.86 7.62
CA SER A 59 8.51 -4.32 6.74
C SER A 59 7.92 -4.78 5.40
N PHE A 60 8.29 -4.05 4.34
CA PHE A 60 7.99 -4.37 2.96
C PHE A 60 9.25 -4.15 2.11
N SER A 61 9.28 -4.74 0.91
CA SER A 61 10.43 -4.66 0.01
C SER A 61 9.99 -4.34 -1.41
N PHE A 62 10.87 -3.70 -2.17
CA PHE A 62 10.68 -3.49 -3.60
C PHE A 62 11.44 -4.59 -4.35
N ASN A 63 10.71 -5.52 -4.98
CA ASN A 63 11.34 -6.59 -5.77
C ASN A 63 12.10 -5.96 -6.96
N ARG A 64 13.36 -6.34 -7.13
CA ARG A 64 14.26 -5.71 -8.11
C ARG A 64 13.73 -5.83 -9.54
N ASP A 65 13.09 -6.94 -9.90
CA ASP A 65 12.57 -7.16 -11.25
C ASP A 65 11.30 -6.37 -11.56
N ASP A 66 10.37 -6.30 -10.60
CA ASP A 66 9.09 -5.61 -10.75
C ASP A 66 9.24 -4.08 -10.62
N TRP A 67 10.23 -3.63 -9.83
CA TRP A 67 10.43 -2.22 -9.48
C TRP A 67 11.58 -1.54 -10.22
N LYS A 68 12.22 -2.21 -11.18
CA LYS A 68 13.34 -1.65 -11.97
C LYS A 68 12.96 -0.41 -12.79
N ASN A 69 11.72 -0.37 -13.28
CA ASN A 69 11.21 0.70 -14.14
C ASN A 69 10.43 1.77 -13.35
N VAL A 70 10.30 1.61 -12.04
CA VAL A 70 9.62 2.57 -11.16
C VAL A 70 10.68 3.53 -10.61
N SER A 71 10.41 4.84 -10.69
CA SER A 71 11.34 5.86 -10.20
C SER A 71 11.60 5.74 -8.70
N GLU A 72 12.79 6.16 -8.25
CA GLU A 72 13.13 6.14 -6.82
C GLU A 72 12.26 7.12 -6.02
N ASP A 73 11.79 8.21 -6.62
CA ASP A 73 10.88 9.16 -5.96
C ASP A 73 9.54 8.50 -5.61
N ALA A 74 9.00 7.66 -6.52
CA ALA A 74 7.79 6.90 -6.25
C ALA A 74 7.98 5.96 -5.05
N LYS A 75 9.13 5.26 -5.01
CA LYS A 75 9.48 4.36 -3.92
C LYS A 75 9.66 5.12 -2.61
N THR A 76 10.23 6.32 -2.67
CA THR A 76 10.43 7.20 -1.51
C THR A 76 9.09 7.69 -0.95
N LEU A 77 8.17 8.13 -1.81
CA LEU A 77 6.82 8.49 -1.39
C LEU A 77 6.09 7.31 -0.72
N ILE A 78 6.19 6.10 -1.29
CA ILE A 78 5.65 4.88 -0.67
C ILE A 78 6.26 4.62 0.71
N ARG A 79 7.59 4.74 0.85
CA ARG A 79 8.27 4.60 2.16
C ARG A 79 7.73 5.61 3.18
N ASN A 80 7.47 6.84 2.76
CA ASN A 80 6.95 7.89 3.63
C ASN A 80 5.47 7.66 4.03
N LEU A 81 4.65 7.14 3.11
CA LEU A 81 3.25 6.78 3.37
C LEU A 81 3.12 5.52 4.25
N LEU A 82 4.01 4.55 4.09
CA LEU A 82 4.02 3.28 4.83
C LEU A 82 4.94 3.29 6.06
N LYS A 83 5.21 4.47 6.62
CA LYS A 83 5.88 4.55 7.93
C LYS A 83 5.00 3.99 9.03
N TYR A 84 5.60 3.11 9.84
CA TYR A 84 4.92 2.42 10.94
C TYR A 84 4.31 3.41 11.93
N SER A 85 5.12 4.36 12.42
CA SER A 85 4.66 5.40 13.34
C SER A 85 3.79 6.43 12.62
N PRO A 86 2.53 6.65 13.06
CA PRO A 86 1.64 7.66 12.47
C PRO A 86 2.22 9.07 12.56
N LYS A 87 3.02 9.36 13.59
CA LYS A 87 3.66 10.68 13.79
C LYS A 87 4.78 10.97 12.79
N GLU A 88 5.43 9.93 12.30
CA GLU A 88 6.51 10.06 11.32
C GLU A 88 5.99 9.94 9.89
N ARG A 89 4.74 9.48 9.73
CA ARG A 89 4.04 9.33 8.46
C ARG A 89 3.77 10.70 7.87
N ILE A 90 4.02 10.82 6.58
CA ILE A 90 3.76 12.04 5.82
C ILE A 90 2.28 12.44 5.90
N THR A 91 1.95 13.74 5.86
CA THR A 91 0.56 14.21 5.77
C THR A 91 0.06 14.24 4.33
N ALA A 92 -1.26 14.37 4.12
CA ALA A 92 -1.84 14.43 2.78
C ALA A 92 -1.30 15.64 1.99
N GLU A 93 -1.18 16.78 2.67
CA GLU A 93 -0.61 18.01 2.10
C GLU A 93 0.87 17.81 1.71
N GLN A 94 1.67 17.20 2.58
CA GLN A 94 3.06 16.91 2.27
C GLN A 94 3.19 15.92 1.11
N ALA A 95 2.33 14.88 1.06
CA ALA A 95 2.33 13.89 -0.01
C ALA A 95 1.94 14.49 -1.38
N LEU A 96 0.99 15.42 -1.41
CA LEU A 96 0.63 16.16 -2.64
C LEU A 96 1.76 17.08 -3.13
N ASN A 97 2.59 17.56 -2.21
CA ASN A 97 3.74 18.40 -2.52
C ASN A 97 5.04 17.59 -2.78
N ASP A 98 4.98 16.26 -2.72
CA ASP A 98 6.12 15.39 -3.01
C ASP A 98 6.54 15.50 -4.49
N GLU A 99 7.85 15.41 -4.73
CA GLU A 99 8.44 15.53 -6.06
C GLU A 99 7.87 14.51 -7.06
N TRP A 100 7.49 13.32 -6.58
CA TRP A 100 6.88 12.33 -7.44
C TRP A 100 5.50 12.78 -7.95
N VAL A 101 4.66 13.33 -7.07
CA VAL A 101 3.31 13.77 -7.42
C VAL A 101 3.36 15.04 -8.26
N ARG A 102 4.22 15.98 -7.91
CA ARG A 102 4.27 17.30 -8.56
C ARG A 102 4.98 17.28 -9.90
N GLU A 103 6.09 16.55 -10.02
CA GLU A 103 6.96 16.63 -11.19
C GLU A 103 6.90 15.38 -12.07
N HIS A 104 6.82 14.18 -11.47
CA HIS A 104 6.92 12.93 -12.23
C HIS A 104 5.57 12.43 -12.74
N ALA A 105 4.52 12.49 -11.91
CA ALA A 105 3.20 12.01 -12.30
C ALA A 105 2.61 12.74 -13.52
N PRO A 106 2.71 14.08 -13.65
CA PRO A 106 2.17 14.78 -14.83
C PRO A 106 2.97 14.52 -16.12
N ARG A 107 4.25 14.15 -15.99
CA ARG A 107 5.16 13.93 -17.12
C ARG A 107 5.18 12.47 -17.59
N ALA A 108 4.58 11.56 -16.83
CA ALA A 108 4.48 10.13 -17.16
C ALA A 108 3.51 9.90 -18.33
N THR A 109 3.94 10.24 -19.55
CA THR A 109 3.20 9.99 -20.80
C THR A 109 3.82 8.83 -21.56
N ASN A 110 2.99 7.94 -22.12
CA ASN A 110 3.42 6.77 -22.92
C ASN A 110 4.37 5.80 -22.20
N VAL A 111 4.30 5.70 -20.87
CA VAL A 111 5.06 4.69 -20.12
C VAL A 111 4.55 3.31 -20.53
N SER A 112 5.47 2.48 -21.04
CA SER A 112 5.16 1.07 -21.33
C SER A 112 4.80 0.37 -20.03
N ILE A 113 3.53 -0.01 -19.89
CA ILE A 113 3.06 -0.83 -18.77
C ILE A 113 3.81 -2.16 -18.86
N GLY A 114 4.57 -2.50 -17.81
CA GLY A 114 5.35 -3.74 -17.77
C GLY A 114 4.44 -4.92 -18.08
N THR A 115 4.89 -5.84 -18.94
CA THR A 115 4.08 -6.99 -19.38
C THR A 115 3.52 -7.80 -18.21
N GLY A 116 4.30 -7.95 -17.13
CA GLY A 116 3.86 -8.64 -15.91
C GLY A 116 2.89 -7.84 -15.03
N LEU A 117 2.77 -6.52 -15.16
CA LEU A 117 1.89 -5.71 -14.30
C LEU A 117 0.41 -6.01 -14.57
N VAL A 118 0.02 -6.12 -15.84
CA VAL A 118 -1.35 -6.45 -16.21
C VAL A 118 -1.72 -7.87 -15.75
N ASP A 119 -0.79 -8.81 -15.88
CA ASP A 119 -0.98 -10.18 -15.42
C ASP A 119 -1.05 -10.26 -13.89
N ASN A 120 -0.22 -9.50 -13.18
CA ASN A 120 -0.28 -9.38 -11.72
C ASN A 120 -1.63 -8.78 -11.27
N LEU A 121 -2.13 -7.74 -11.93
CA LEU A 121 -3.44 -7.14 -11.63
C LEU A 121 -4.60 -8.10 -11.93
N ARG A 122 -4.53 -8.88 -13.03
CA ARG A 122 -5.50 -9.96 -13.30
C ARG A 122 -5.44 -11.03 -12.22
N GLY A 123 -4.25 -11.43 -11.82
CA GLY A 123 -3.98 -12.34 -10.72
C GLY A 123 -4.64 -11.85 -9.43
N PHE A 124 -4.37 -10.60 -9.05
CA PHE A 124 -4.95 -9.94 -7.89
C PHE A 124 -6.47 -9.94 -7.90
N ARG A 125 -7.11 -9.64 -9.04
CA ARG A 125 -8.58 -9.69 -9.21
C ARG A 125 -9.13 -11.13 -9.13
N SER A 126 -8.41 -12.11 -9.67
CA SER A 126 -8.84 -13.50 -9.76
C SER A 126 -8.76 -14.27 -8.44
N GLN A 127 -8.17 -13.68 -7.40
CA GLN A 127 -8.12 -14.30 -6.09
C GLN A 127 -9.54 -14.45 -5.53
N PRO A 128 -9.91 -15.65 -5.02
CA PRO A 128 -11.24 -15.87 -4.51
C PRO A 128 -11.58 -14.85 -3.41
N PRO A 129 -12.85 -14.42 -3.28
CA PRO A 129 -13.28 -13.37 -2.34
C PRO A 129 -13.08 -13.70 -0.85
N ARG A 130 -12.35 -14.77 -0.52
CA ARG A 130 -11.96 -15.12 0.85
C ARG A 130 -11.08 -14.03 1.50
N CYS A 131 -10.36 -13.21 0.72
CA CYS A 131 -9.58 -12.06 1.20
C CYS A 131 -10.38 -10.75 1.36
N PHE A 132 -11.62 -10.69 0.86
CA PHE A 132 -12.50 -9.52 0.91
C PHE A 132 -13.70 -9.71 1.84
N LYS A 133 -13.66 -10.73 2.69
CA LYS A 133 -14.59 -10.76 3.82
C LYS A 133 -14.14 -9.65 4.77
N LEU A 134 -15.01 -8.65 4.91
CA LEU A 134 -15.02 -7.77 6.08
C LEU A 134 -14.80 -8.68 7.29
N VAL A 135 -13.71 -8.43 8.02
CA VAL A 135 -13.45 -9.12 9.28
C VAL A 135 -14.53 -8.64 10.23
N GLU A 136 -15.59 -9.43 10.40
CA GLU A 136 -16.42 -9.35 11.60
C GLU A 136 -15.61 -9.98 12.73
N TRP A 137 -15.39 -9.20 13.79
CA TRP A 137 -14.77 -9.64 15.04
C TRP A 137 -15.83 -10.20 15.98
#